data_AF-A0A959HLZ5-F1
#
_entry.id   AF-A0A959HLZ5-F1
#
_cell.length_a   1.000
_cell.length_b   1.000
_cell.length_c   1.000
_cell.angle_alpha   90.00
_cell.angle_beta   90.00
_cell.angle_gamma   90.00
#
_symmetry.space_group_name_H-M   'P 1'
#
loop_
_entity.id
_entity.type
_entity.pdbx_description
1 polymer ?
#
loop_
_entity_poly.entity_id
_entity_poly.type
_entity_poly.pdbx_seq_one_letter_code
_entity_poly.pdbx_strand_id
1 'polypeptide(L)'
;MSPFPALQEHGAAQWKHFVQVFRALKILVFSVSTRSGKRANPCFLIEHKSHPDHTAVFQALYYASSAMLRRARNGEEQWLIIPILFYHGEETWEYRPLSSFFEGLEEPFLRYLPAFDYLYHNFNALPDEEIARLPNRLLASALLVE
;
A
#
# COMPACT_ATOMS: atom_id res chain seq x y z
N MET A 1 -10.10 8.92 28.43
CA MET A 1 -9.52 7.58 28.21
C MET A 1 -9.34 7.40 26.72
N SER A 2 -8.10 7.26 26.25
CA SER A 2 -7.78 7.15 24.81
C SER A 2 -8.19 5.77 24.29
N PRO A 3 -8.85 5.65 23.11
CA PRO A 3 -9.34 4.38 22.60
C PRO A 3 -8.28 3.55 21.87
N PHE A 4 -7.01 3.95 21.87
CA PHE A 4 -5.95 3.26 21.14
C PHE A 4 -5.08 2.40 22.06
N PRO A 5 -4.97 1.07 21.83
CA PRO A 5 -4.00 0.25 22.51
C PRO A 5 -2.58 0.66 22.09
N ALA A 6 -1.67 0.73 23.06
CA ALA A 6 -0.27 1.08 22.84
C ALA A 6 0.36 0.15 21.80
N LEU A 7 0.97 0.74 20.77
CA LEU A 7 1.83 0.04 19.82
C LEU A 7 2.99 -0.59 20.62
N GLN A 8 2.92 -1.89 20.87
CA GLN A 8 4.05 -2.64 21.42
C GLN A 8 5.05 -2.89 20.29
N GLU A 9 6.16 -2.16 20.32
CA GLU A 9 7.33 -2.40 19.48
C GLU A 9 8.01 -3.72 19.87
N HIS A 10 7.48 -4.84 19.37
CA HIS A 10 8.22 -6.10 19.43
C HIS A 10 9.12 -6.22 18.19
N GLY A 11 10.44 -6.20 18.42
CA GLY A 11 11.41 -6.80 17.50
C GLY A 11 12.41 -5.88 16.80
N ALA A 12 12.92 -4.82 17.43
CA ALA A 12 13.89 -3.83 16.90
C ALA A 12 15.09 -4.37 16.08
N ALA A 13 15.46 -5.65 16.19
CA ALA A 13 16.55 -6.27 15.43
C ALA A 13 16.16 -6.70 14.00
N GLN A 14 14.89 -7.08 13.76
CA GLN A 14 14.43 -7.55 12.45
C GLN A 14 14.13 -6.38 11.48
N TRP A 15 13.91 -5.19 12.02
CA TRP A 15 13.57 -3.97 11.26
C TRP A 15 14.78 -3.36 10.55
N LYS A 16 16.00 -3.51 11.08
CA LYS A 16 17.21 -2.88 10.50
C LYS A 16 17.55 -3.40 9.09
N HIS A 17 17.21 -4.64 8.75
CA HIS A 17 17.38 -5.19 7.40
C HIS A 17 16.24 -4.84 6.44
N PHE A 18 15.06 -4.47 6.96
CA PHE A 18 13.90 -4.11 6.13
C PHE A 18 14.05 -2.71 5.48
N VAL A 19 14.80 -1.82 6.14
CA VAL A 19 14.98 -0.41 5.76
C VAL A 19 15.92 -0.21 4.57
N GLN A 20 16.70 -1.21 4.15
CA GLN A 20 17.72 -1.04 3.10
C GLN A 20 17.22 -1.10 1.65
N VAL A 21 16.00 -1.57 1.38
CA VAL A 21 15.48 -1.70 -0.01
C VAL A 21 14.46 -0.61 -0.38
N PHE A 22 13.89 0.12 0.60
CA PHE A 22 12.70 0.95 0.39
C PHE A 22 12.88 2.40 0.82
N ARG A 23 14.00 3.03 0.44
CA ARG A 23 14.23 4.46 0.73
C ARG A 23 13.31 5.41 -0.07
N ALA A 24 12.54 4.92 -1.03
CA ALA A 24 11.63 5.72 -1.85
C ALA A 24 10.13 5.44 -1.63
N LEU A 25 9.76 4.36 -0.92
CA LEU A 25 8.36 3.91 -0.80
C LEU A 25 7.95 3.81 0.67
N LYS A 26 6.80 4.41 1.00
CA LYS A 26 6.27 4.43 2.38
C LYS A 26 5.57 3.10 2.66
N ILE A 27 6.30 2.13 3.23
CA ILE A 27 5.74 0.83 3.64
C ILE A 27 5.46 0.83 5.14
N LEU A 28 4.26 0.41 5.53
CA LEU A 28 3.84 0.30 6.94
C LEU A 28 3.34 -1.11 7.23
N VAL A 29 3.98 -1.79 8.19
CA VAL A 29 3.65 -3.18 8.55
C VAL A 29 2.96 -3.21 9.90
N PHE A 30 1.85 -3.94 9.98
CA PHE A 30 1.16 -4.20 11.24
C PHE A 30 1.04 -5.70 11.46
N SER A 31 1.12 -6.13 12.72
CA SER A 31 0.67 -7.46 13.12
C SER A 31 -0.69 -7.33 13.76
N VAL A 32 -1.68 -8.01 13.21
CA VAL A 32 -3.06 -7.97 13.71
C VAL A 32 -3.55 -9.38 13.99
N SER A 33 -4.26 -9.53 15.12
CA SER A 33 -5.02 -10.74 15.39
C SER A 33 -6.40 -10.59 14.76
N THR A 34 -6.74 -11.49 13.85
CA THR A 34 -8.10 -11.56 13.28
C THR A 34 -9.10 -11.94 14.37
N ARG A 35 -10.39 -11.66 14.14
CA ARG A 35 -11.48 -12.07 15.07
C ARG A 35 -11.54 -13.57 15.32
N SER A 36 -10.97 -14.39 14.42
CA SER A 36 -10.85 -15.84 14.55
C SER A 36 -9.58 -16.30 15.28
N GLY A 37 -8.77 -15.38 15.82
CA GLY A 37 -7.53 -15.69 16.55
C GLY A 37 -6.33 -16.01 15.66
N LYS A 38 -6.49 -16.04 14.32
CA LYS A 38 -5.37 -16.18 13.39
C LYS A 38 -4.59 -14.87 13.33
N ARG A 39 -3.26 -14.95 13.40
CA ARG A 39 -2.38 -13.80 13.15
C ARG A 39 -2.33 -13.52 11.65
N ALA A 40 -2.58 -12.28 11.27
CA ALA A 40 -2.34 -11.78 9.94
C ALA A 40 -1.34 -10.63 10.06
N ASN A 41 -0.42 -10.53 9.11
CA ASN A 41 0.53 -9.44 9.04
C ASN A 41 0.23 -8.62 7.78
N PRO A 42 -0.79 -7.74 7.81
CA PRO A 42 -1.02 -6.81 6.72
C PRO A 42 0.14 -5.80 6.62
N CYS A 43 0.61 -5.62 5.40
CA CYS A 43 1.65 -4.68 5.02
C CYS A 43 1.04 -3.68 4.05
N PHE A 44 0.89 -2.43 4.45
CA PHE A 44 0.40 -1.37 3.58
C PHE A 44 1.56 -0.79 2.79
N LEU A 45 1.46 -0.88 1.47
CA LEU A 45 2.35 -0.20 0.53
C LEU A 45 1.68 1.10 0.13
N ILE A 46 2.17 2.23 0.63
CA ILE A 46 1.57 3.54 0.37
C ILE A 46 2.36 4.25 -0.72
N GLU A 47 1.67 4.56 -1.80
CA GLU A 47 2.15 5.38 -2.91
C GLU A 47 1.37 6.71 -2.92
N HIS A 48 2.08 7.82 -3.10
CA HIS A 48 1.48 9.14 -3.31
C HIS A 48 1.82 9.64 -4.71
N LYS A 49 0.85 10.25 -5.39
CA LYS A 49 1.04 10.85 -6.72
C LYS A 49 0.34 12.20 -6.76
N SER A 50 1.04 13.19 -7.32
CA SER A 50 0.49 14.51 -7.61
C SER A 50 -0.04 14.67 -9.04
N HIS A 51 0.22 13.68 -9.91
CA HIS A 51 -0.19 13.66 -11.31
C HIS A 51 -0.70 12.27 -11.70
N PRO A 52 -1.63 12.16 -12.68
CA PRO A 52 -2.06 10.87 -13.20
C PRO A 52 -0.89 10.05 -13.75
N ASP A 53 -0.76 8.80 -13.30
CA ASP A 53 0.30 7.88 -13.73
C ASP A 53 -0.28 6.52 -14.14
N HIS A 54 -0.39 6.28 -15.44
CA HIS A 54 -0.92 5.01 -15.98
C HIS A 54 -0.06 3.79 -15.59
N THR A 55 1.15 4.00 -15.09
CA THR A 55 2.03 2.92 -14.64
C THR A 55 1.87 2.58 -13.15
N ALA A 56 1.08 3.36 -12.38
CA ALA A 56 0.97 3.21 -10.93
C ALA A 56 0.52 1.81 -10.48
N VAL A 57 -0.43 1.19 -11.19
CA VAL A 57 -0.88 -0.18 -10.87
C VAL A 57 0.23 -1.21 -11.08
N PHE A 58 1.07 -1.03 -12.11
CA PHE A 58 2.20 -1.92 -12.41
C PHE A 58 3.33 -1.73 -11.39
N GLN A 59 3.59 -0.49 -10.96
CA GLN A 59 4.54 -0.19 -9.89
C GLN A 59 4.10 -0.86 -8.58
N ALA A 60 2.82 -0.73 -8.22
CA ALA A 60 2.26 -1.36 -7.02
C ALA A 60 2.39 -2.90 -7.06
N LEU A 61 2.09 -3.52 -8.21
CA LEU A 61 2.28 -4.96 -8.43
C LEU A 61 3.77 -5.35 -8.32
N TYR A 62 4.66 -4.58 -8.93
CA TYR A 62 6.11 -4.82 -8.87
C TYR A 62 6.63 -4.78 -7.44
N TYR A 63 6.23 -3.79 -6.64
CA TYR A 63 6.66 -3.68 -5.25
C TYR A 63 6.08 -4.79 -4.37
N ALA A 64 4.80 -5.11 -4.52
CA ALA A 64 4.17 -6.20 -3.78
C ALA A 64 4.83 -7.55 -4.09
N SER A 65 4.98 -7.87 -5.38
CA SER A 65 5.59 -9.12 -5.82
C SER A 65 7.07 -9.22 -5.41
N SER A 66 7.82 -8.12 -5.48
CA SER A 66 9.22 -8.07 -5.03
C SER A 66 9.37 -8.33 -3.54
N ALA A 67 8.48 -7.76 -2.72
CA ALA A 67 8.47 -7.99 -1.28
C ALA A 67 8.11 -9.46 -0.95
N MET A 68 7.09 -10.02 -1.60
CA MET A 68 6.72 -11.44 -1.44
C MET A 68 7.87 -12.38 -1.85
N LEU A 69 8.51 -12.12 -2.98
CA LEU A 69 9.65 -12.90 -3.48
C LEU A 69 10.83 -12.87 -2.50
N ARG A 70 11.14 -11.70 -1.92
CA ARG A 70 12.20 -11.58 -0.90
C ARG A 70 11.89 -12.44 0.32
N ARG A 71 10.66 -12.37 0.84
CA ARG A 71 10.23 -13.17 2.00
C ARG A 71 10.33 -14.67 1.69
N ALA A 72 9.89 -15.08 0.51
CA ALA A 72 9.99 -16.48 0.08
C ALA A 72 11.45 -16.95 0.02
N ARG A 73 12.37 -16.14 -0.53
CA ARG A 73 13.81 -16.45 -0.58
C ARG A 73 14.45 -16.57 0.80
N ASN A 74 13.95 -15.83 1.77
CA ASN A 74 14.44 -15.85 3.15
C ASN A 74 13.78 -16.95 4.02
N GLY A 75 12.84 -17.72 3.48
CA GLY A 75 12.07 -18.70 4.25
C GLY A 75 11.12 -18.05 5.27
N GLU A 76 10.74 -16.79 5.05
CA GLU A 76 9.85 -16.04 5.94
C GLU A 76 8.37 -16.31 5.62
N GLU A 77 7.51 -16.29 6.64
CA GLU A 77 6.05 -16.35 6.47
C GLU A 77 5.57 -15.18 5.60
N GLN A 78 4.64 -15.44 4.68
CA GLN A 78 4.14 -14.42 3.77
C GLN A 78 3.26 -13.38 4.48
N TRP A 79 3.32 -12.15 3.97
CA TRP A 79 2.49 -11.04 4.43
C TRP A 79 1.42 -10.73 3.39
N LEU A 80 0.25 -10.30 3.86
CA LEU A 80 -0.76 -9.73 2.99
C LEU A 80 -0.35 -8.30 2.66
N ILE A 81 0.09 -8.05 1.43
CA ILE A 81 0.46 -6.71 1.00
C ILE A 81 -0.77 -6.03 0.41
N ILE A 82 -1.15 -4.90 0.98
CA ILE A 82 -2.30 -4.08 0.57
C ILE A 82 -1.75 -2.76 0.03
N PRO A 83 -1.70 -2.58 -1.30
CA PRO A 83 -1.30 -1.32 -1.89
C PRO A 83 -2.38 -0.26 -1.70
N ILE A 84 -1.96 0.95 -1.36
CA ILE A 84 -2.80 2.14 -1.24
C ILE A 84 -2.16 3.22 -2.11
N LEU A 85 -2.92 3.72 -3.07
CA LEU A 85 -2.56 4.84 -3.93
C LEU A 85 -3.35 6.07 -3.49
N PHE A 86 -2.63 7.06 -2.98
CA PHE A 86 -3.14 8.38 -2.69
C PHE A 86 -2.87 9.29 -3.89
N TYR A 87 -3.93 9.86 -4.44
CA TYR A 87 -3.84 10.86 -5.48
C TYR A 87 -4.28 12.22 -4.97
N HIS A 88 -3.43 13.21 -5.16
CA HIS A 88 -3.70 14.60 -4.85
C HIS A 88 -3.13 15.49 -5.95
N GLY A 89 -3.91 15.68 -7.02
CA GLY A 89 -3.52 16.49 -8.18
C GLY A 89 -4.67 17.34 -8.69
N GLU A 90 -4.39 18.28 -9.58
CA GLU A 90 -5.42 19.14 -10.16
C GLU A 90 -6.25 18.42 -11.24
N GLU A 91 -5.66 17.42 -11.88
CA GLU A 91 -6.28 16.68 -12.98
C GLU A 91 -7.27 15.62 -12.48
N THR A 92 -8.26 15.27 -13.30
CA THR A 92 -9.10 14.10 -13.00
C THR A 92 -8.32 12.82 -13.30
N TRP A 93 -8.26 11.90 -12.34
CA TRP A 93 -7.70 10.57 -12.55
C TRP A 93 -8.72 9.49 -12.24
N GLU A 94 -8.98 8.64 -13.23
CA GLU A 94 -9.85 7.47 -13.09
C GLU A 94 -9.08 6.27 -12.51
N TYR A 95 -9.68 5.62 -11.51
CA TYR A 95 -9.19 4.34 -11.01
C TYR A 95 -9.23 3.27 -12.11
N ARG A 96 -8.12 2.55 -12.30
CA ARG A 96 -8.03 1.49 -13.31
C ARG A 96 -7.40 0.23 -12.71
N PRO A 97 -8.15 -0.88 -12.57
CA PRO A 97 -7.57 -2.14 -12.11
C PRO A 97 -6.62 -2.70 -13.17
N LEU A 98 -5.72 -3.60 -12.76
CA LEU A 98 -4.74 -4.23 -13.66
C LEU A 98 -5.40 -4.89 -14.87
N SER A 99 -6.54 -5.56 -14.67
CA SER A 99 -7.31 -6.21 -15.73
C SER A 99 -7.75 -5.26 -16.84
N SER A 100 -7.97 -3.98 -16.54
CA SER A 100 -8.38 -2.98 -17.53
C SER A 100 -7.31 -2.67 -18.58
N PHE A 101 -6.07 -3.14 -18.41
CA PHE A 101 -4.98 -2.99 -19.38
C PHE A 101 -4.88 -4.18 -20.35
N PHE A 102 -5.73 -5.19 -20.19
CA PHE A 102 -5.75 -6.40 -21.02
C PHE A 102 -7.10 -6.53 -21.74
N GLU A 103 -7.37 -5.59 -22.65
CA GLU A 103 -8.60 -5.58 -23.45
C GLU A 103 -8.71 -6.81 -24.36
N GLY A 104 -9.92 -7.35 -24.51
CA GLY A 104 -10.19 -8.51 -25.38
C GLY A 104 -9.70 -9.86 -24.83
N LEU A 105 -9.28 -9.92 -23.57
CA LEU A 105 -8.85 -11.17 -22.94
C LEU A 105 -10.05 -12.05 -22.56
N GLU A 106 -10.14 -13.23 -23.18
CA GLU A 106 -11.23 -14.18 -22.90
C GLU A 106 -11.06 -14.90 -21.55
N GLU A 107 -12.17 -15.43 -21.02
CA GLU A 107 -12.24 -16.08 -19.70
C GLU A 107 -11.19 -17.17 -19.40
N PRO A 108 -10.69 -18.02 -20.33
CA PRO A 108 -9.65 -18.98 -19.98
C PRO A 108 -8.30 -18.33 -19.66
N PHE A 109 -8.05 -17.11 -20.14
CA PHE A 109 -6.76 -16.43 -19.97
C PHE A 109 -6.70 -15.53 -18.72
N LEU A 110 -7.85 -15.13 -18.17
CA LEU A 110 -7.92 -14.28 -16.96
C LEU A 110 -7.17 -14.89 -15.77
N ARG A 111 -7.11 -16.23 -15.68
CA ARG A 111 -6.40 -16.95 -14.60
C ARG A 111 -4.88 -16.72 -14.56
N TYR A 112 -4.30 -16.21 -15.64
CA TYR A 112 -2.87 -15.91 -15.73
C TYR A 112 -2.57 -14.45 -15.33
N LEU A 113 -3.60 -13.62 -15.19
CA LEU A 113 -3.44 -12.30 -14.58
C LEU A 113 -3.24 -12.47 -13.07
N PRO A 114 -2.31 -11.71 -12.47
CA PRO A 114 -2.19 -11.65 -11.02
C PRO A 114 -3.52 -11.26 -10.39
N ALA A 115 -3.98 -12.06 -9.42
CA ALA A 115 -5.07 -11.67 -8.52
C ALA A 115 -4.53 -10.58 -7.57
N PHE A 116 -4.61 -9.33 -8.02
CA PHE A 116 -4.01 -8.16 -7.38
C PHE A 116 -4.96 -6.98 -7.48
N ASP A 117 -5.09 -6.25 -6.38
CA ASP A 117 -5.90 -5.04 -6.29
C ASP A 117 -5.17 -3.99 -5.42
N TYR A 118 -5.54 -2.72 -5.57
CA TYR A 118 -5.03 -1.61 -4.80
C TYR A 118 -6.15 -0.65 -4.40
N LEU A 119 -6.04 -0.09 -3.21
CA LEU A 119 -6.97 0.92 -2.71
C LEU A 119 -6.62 2.27 -3.32
N TYR A 120 -7.52 2.88 -4.07
CA TYR A 120 -7.36 4.22 -4.62
C TYR A 120 -8.18 5.23 -3.84
N HIS A 121 -7.54 6.31 -3.41
CA HIS A 121 -8.20 7.43 -2.75
C HIS A 121 -7.79 8.74 -3.45
N ASN A 122 -8.80 9.41 -4.01
CA ASN A 122 -8.66 10.71 -4.66
C ASN A 122 -8.96 11.82 -3.63
N PHE A 123 -7.99 12.69 -3.41
CA PHE A 123 -8.05 13.83 -2.50
C PHE A 123 -8.12 15.18 -3.23
N ASN A 124 -8.40 15.22 -4.54
CA ASN A 124 -8.40 16.45 -5.35
C ASN A 124 -9.28 17.58 -4.80
N ALA A 125 -10.30 17.26 -3.99
CA ALA A 125 -11.21 18.23 -3.39
C ALA A 125 -10.80 18.67 -1.97
N LEU A 126 -9.73 18.11 -1.40
CA LEU A 126 -9.29 18.36 -0.03
C LEU A 126 -8.04 19.27 -0.04
N PRO A 127 -8.16 20.55 0.34
CA PRO A 127 -7.02 21.45 0.38
C PRO A 127 -6.01 21.02 1.46
N ASP A 128 -4.75 21.39 1.27
CA ASP A 128 -3.63 21.03 2.16
C ASP A 128 -3.89 21.39 3.63
N GLU A 129 -4.57 22.52 3.90
CA GLU A 129 -4.91 22.92 5.26
C GLU A 129 -5.88 21.94 5.94
N GLU A 130 -6.76 21.28 5.17
CA GLU A 130 -7.66 20.25 5.67
C GLU A 130 -6.94 18.91 5.85
N ILE A 131 -6.02 18.57 4.94
CA ILE A 131 -5.15 17.40 5.08
C ILE A 131 -4.28 17.53 6.35
N ALA A 132 -3.72 18.72 6.59
CA ALA A 132 -2.91 19.01 7.78
C ALA A 132 -3.70 18.92 9.10
N ARG A 133 -5.03 19.08 9.05
CA ARG A 133 -5.94 18.96 10.19
C ARG A 133 -6.43 17.53 10.42
N LEU A 134 -6.05 16.57 9.58
CA LEU A 134 -6.41 15.17 9.80
C LEU A 134 -5.91 14.72 11.19
N PRO A 135 -6.75 14.00 11.96
CA PRO A 135 -6.42 13.61 13.32
C PRO A 135 -5.19 12.70 13.40
N ASN A 136 -4.87 11.99 12.32
CA ASN A 136 -3.67 11.17 12.22
C ASN A 136 -2.55 11.98 11.54
N ARG A 137 -1.60 12.47 12.34
CA ARG A 137 -0.47 13.26 11.85
C ARG A 137 0.45 12.49 10.90
N LEU A 138 0.59 11.17 11.06
CA LEU A 138 1.38 10.36 10.13
C LEU A 138 0.72 10.28 8.75
N LEU A 139 -0.61 10.13 8.73
CA LEU A 139 -1.38 10.13 7.50
C LEU A 139 -1.35 11.51 6.84
N ALA A 140 -1.55 12.59 7.60
CA ALA A 140 -1.43 13.95 7.11
C ALA A 140 -0.05 14.20 6.47
N SER A 141 1.03 13.83 7.17
CA SER A 141 2.38 13.93 6.63
C SER A 141 2.63 13.00 5.43
N ALA A 142 1.94 11.86 5.34
CA ALA A 142 2.09 10.98 4.18
C ALA A 142 1.47 11.58 2.91
N LEU A 143 0.37 12.33 3.07
CA LEU A 143 -0.40 12.96 1.99
C LEU A 143 0.15 14.34 1.56
N LEU A 144 0.86 15.04 2.45
CA LEU A 144 1.46 16.36 2.17
C LEU A 144 2.89 16.30 1.60
N VAL A 145 3.42 15.10 1.35
CA VAL A 145 4.78 14.93 0.83
C VAL A 145 4.68 14.65 -0.67
N GLU A 146 5.15 15.62 -1.46
CA GLU A 146 5.32 15.57 -2.91
C GLU A 146 6.26 14.44 -3.38
#